data_AF-A0A930N678-F1
#
_entry.id   AF-A0A930N678-F1
#
_cell.length_a   1.000
_cell.length_b   1.000
_cell.length_c   1.000
_cell.angle_alpha   90.00
_cell.angle_beta   90.00
_cell.angle_gamma   90.00
#
_symmetry.space_group_name_H-M   'P 1'
#
loop_
_entity.id
_entity.type
_entity.pdbx_description
1 polymer ?
#
loop_
_entity_poly.entity_id
_entity_poly.type
_entity_poly.pdbx_seq_one_letter_code
_entity_poly.pdbx_strand_id
1 'polypeptide(L)'
;MKNDKMKMKYRVNEQIRVREVRVVSDNGAEVMPTRKALDLAHQEGVDLVEISPNAQPPVCRIIDYSKFLYQQKKHQKEMKQKQVKQEVKEIRFGPQT
;
A
#
# COMPACT_ATOMS: atom_id res chain seq x y z
N MET A 1 20.02 -1.10 -0.27
CA MET A 1 19.30 0.13 0.17
C MET A 1 17.90 0.31 -0.47
N LYS A 2 17.18 -0.74 -0.92
CA LYS A 2 15.83 -0.61 -1.52
C LYS A 2 14.65 -0.75 -0.54
N ASN A 3 14.92 -1.20 0.69
CA ASN A 3 13.89 -1.55 1.68
C ASN A 3 13.24 -0.32 2.35
N ASP A 4 13.94 0.82 2.41
CA ASP A 4 13.45 2.05 3.05
C ASP A 4 12.37 2.79 2.26
N LYS A 5 12.41 2.74 0.92
CA LYS A 5 11.46 3.49 0.08
C LYS A 5 9.99 3.05 0.26
N MET A 6 9.75 1.79 0.63
CA MET A 6 8.38 1.33 0.93
C MET A 6 7.89 1.76 2.30
N LYS A 7 8.79 1.81 3.31
CA LYS A 7 8.45 2.35 4.63
C LYS A 7 8.05 3.83 4.53
N MET A 8 8.70 4.59 3.66
CA MET A 8 8.39 6.01 3.42
C MET A 8 7.11 6.25 2.59
N LYS A 9 6.47 5.20 2.05
CA LYS A 9 5.32 5.37 1.15
C LYS A 9 3.99 5.56 1.89
N TYR A 10 3.85 4.99 3.09
CA TYR A 10 2.60 4.97 3.85
C TYR A 10 2.76 5.77 5.12
N ARG A 11 1.79 6.65 5.41
CA ARG A 11 1.70 7.33 6.71
C ARG A 11 1.03 6.39 7.70
N VAL A 12 1.54 6.35 8.93
CA VAL A 12 1.00 5.51 10.00
C VAL A 12 0.73 6.31 11.26
N ASN A 13 -0.32 5.95 11.99
CA ASN A 13 -0.69 6.48 13.29
C ASN A 13 -0.65 8.02 13.33
N GLU A 14 0.14 8.59 14.23
CA GLU A 14 0.34 10.04 14.43
C GLU A 14 0.86 10.81 13.20
N GLN A 15 1.34 10.11 12.16
CA GLN A 15 1.72 10.76 10.90
C GLN A 15 0.50 11.24 10.10
N ILE A 16 -0.70 10.72 10.42
CA ILE A 16 -1.95 11.07 9.76
C ILE A 16 -2.52 12.31 10.44
N ARG A 17 -2.43 13.47 9.78
CA ARG A 17 -2.79 14.78 10.36
C ARG A 17 -4.16 15.30 9.96
N VAL A 18 -4.91 14.55 9.17
CA VAL A 18 -6.26 14.94 8.74
C VAL A 18 -7.26 14.77 9.88
N ARG A 19 -8.39 15.50 9.81
CA ARG A 19 -9.43 15.45 10.85
C ARG A 19 -10.30 14.20 10.77
N GLU A 20 -10.58 13.75 9.56
CA GLU A 20 -11.45 12.62 9.27
C GLU A 20 -10.80 11.68 8.27
N VAL A 21 -11.06 10.39 8.44
CA VAL A 21 -10.53 9.31 7.62
C VAL A 21 -11.64 8.32 7.30
N ARG A 22 -11.54 7.67 6.15
CA ARG A 22 -12.37 6.52 5.80
C ARG A 22 -11.63 5.26 6.21
N VAL A 23 -12.09 4.58 7.25
CA VAL A 23 -11.54 3.30 7.70
C VAL A 23 -12.24 2.17 6.95
N VAL A 24 -11.45 1.29 6.32
CA VAL A 24 -11.96 0.10 5.65
C VAL A 24 -11.65 -1.13 6.49
N SER A 25 -12.69 -1.87 6.87
CA SER A 25 -12.63 -3.14 7.60
C SER A 25 -13.35 -4.23 6.81
N ASP A 26 -13.32 -5.46 7.29
CA ASP A 26 -14.00 -6.59 6.63
C ASP A 26 -15.53 -6.41 6.57
N ASN A 27 -16.09 -5.66 7.53
CA ASN A 27 -17.52 -5.36 7.61
C ASN A 27 -17.97 -4.19 6.71
N GLY A 28 -17.03 -3.52 6.03
CA GLY A 28 -17.33 -2.37 5.16
C GLY A 28 -16.41 -1.18 5.40
N ALA A 29 -16.84 -0.01 4.91
CA ALA A 29 -16.10 1.24 5.03
C ALA A 29 -16.91 2.28 5.79
N GLU A 30 -16.32 2.86 6.83
CA GLU A 30 -16.95 3.90 7.64
C GLU A 30 -16.07 5.16 7.65
N VAL A 31 -16.68 6.34 7.57
CA VAL A 31 -15.98 7.61 7.75
C VAL A 31 -16.06 8.00 9.22
N MET A 32 -14.91 8.27 9.83
CA MET A 32 -14.84 8.64 11.24
C MET A 32 -13.71 9.63 11.52
N PRO A 33 -13.74 10.32 12.67
CA PRO A 33 -12.63 11.16 13.10
C PRO A 33 -11.34 10.35 13.25
N THR A 34 -10.20 10.91 12.85
CA THR A 34 -8.90 10.24 12.93
C THR A 34 -8.58 9.77 14.34
N ARG A 35 -8.96 10.54 15.36
CA ARG A 35 -8.79 10.17 16.76
C ARG A 35 -9.51 8.86 17.12
N LYS A 36 -10.76 8.70 16.69
CA LYS A 36 -11.53 7.47 16.90
C LYS A 36 -10.87 6.29 16.19
N ALA A 37 -10.36 6.50 14.98
CA ALA A 37 -9.65 5.47 14.22
C ALA A 37 -8.33 5.04 14.91
N LEU A 38 -7.60 5.99 15.50
CA LEU A 38 -6.40 5.70 16.30
C LEU A 38 -6.73 4.92 17.57
N ASP A 39 -7.81 5.32 18.27
CA ASP A 39 -8.25 4.61 19.48
C ASP A 39 -8.63 3.15 19.17
N LEU A 40 -9.33 2.90 18.06
CA LEU A 40 -9.65 1.55 17.59
C LEU A 40 -8.38 0.73 17.27
N ALA A 41 -7.42 1.33 16.57
CA ALA A 41 -6.15 0.66 16.27
C ALA A 41 -5.38 0.30 17.56
N HIS A 42 -5.35 1.20 18.54
CA HIS A 42 -4.75 0.94 19.85
C HIS A 42 -5.47 -0.16 20.64
N GLN A 43 -6.80 -0.20 20.60
CA GLN A 43 -7.60 -1.24 21.26
C GLN A 43 -7.32 -2.63 20.70
N GLU A 44 -7.12 -2.73 19.39
CA GLU A 44 -6.78 -3.99 18.71
C GLU A 44 -5.27 -4.32 18.75
N GLY A 45 -4.43 -3.40 19.23
CA GLY A 45 -2.98 -3.57 19.29
C GLY A 45 -2.30 -3.58 17.92
N VAL A 46 -2.87 -2.87 16.95
CA VAL A 46 -2.37 -2.76 15.56
C VAL A 46 -2.21 -1.29 15.15
N ASP A 47 -1.82 -1.04 13.90
CA ASP A 47 -1.54 0.30 13.40
C ASP A 47 -2.67 0.83 12.49
N LEU A 48 -2.91 2.14 12.55
CA LEU A 48 -3.70 2.85 11.55
C LEU A 48 -2.80 3.23 10.38
N VAL A 49 -2.98 2.60 9.23
CA VAL A 49 -2.17 2.80 8.02
C VAL A 49 -2.98 3.53 6.95
N GLU A 50 -2.50 4.68 6.51
CA GLU A 50 -3.08 5.44 5.39
C GLU A 50 -2.70 4.75 4.07
N ILE A 51 -3.66 4.11 3.41
CA ILE A 51 -3.44 3.36 2.16
C ILE A 51 -3.57 4.27 0.93
N SER A 52 -4.54 5.19 0.96
CA SER A 52 -4.77 6.14 -0.13
C SER A 52 -4.89 7.58 0.40
N PRO A 53 -3.83 8.40 0.27
CA PRO A 53 -3.86 9.80 0.67
C PRO A 53 -4.69 10.67 -0.27
N ASN A 54 -4.89 10.23 -1.52
CA ASN A 54 -5.51 11.04 -2.58
C ASN A 54 -7.04 11.05 -2.51
N ALA A 55 -7.64 10.22 -1.66
CA ALA A 55 -9.09 10.17 -1.48
C ALA A 55 -9.56 11.27 -0.53
N GLN A 56 -10.81 11.72 -0.68
CA GLN A 56 -11.45 12.67 0.23
C GLN A 56 -12.68 12.03 0.87
N PRO A 57 -12.66 11.69 2.18
CA PRO A 57 -11.50 11.69 3.09
C PRO A 57 -10.48 10.56 2.77
N PRO A 58 -9.21 10.69 3.24
CA PRO A 58 -8.17 9.68 3.02
C PRO A 58 -8.58 8.30 3.51
N VAL A 59 -8.17 7.27 2.77
CA VAL A 59 -8.54 5.89 3.10
C VAL A 59 -7.46 5.26 3.98
N CYS A 60 -7.87 4.82 5.17
CA CYS A 60 -7.04 4.16 6.15
C CYS A 60 -7.50 2.72 6.39
N ARG A 61 -6.59 1.88 6.87
CA ARG A 61 -6.86 0.51 7.33
C ARG A 61 -6.20 0.28 8.69
N ILE A 62 -6.89 -0.46 9.54
CA ILE A 62 -6.41 -0.87 10.86
C ILE A 62 -5.78 -2.25 10.69
N ILE A 63 -4.44 -2.32 10.62
CA ILE A 63 -3.69 -3.54 10.31
C ILE A 63 -2.27 -3.50 10.92
N ASP A 64 -1.65 -4.67 11.11
CA ASP A 64 -0.22 -4.76 11.43
C ASP A 64 0.62 -4.25 10.24
N TYR A 65 1.31 -3.13 10.45
CA TYR A 65 2.11 -2.48 9.41
C TYR A 65 3.29 -3.34 8.94
N SER A 66 3.95 -4.06 9.84
CA SER A 66 5.10 -4.91 9.53
C SER A 66 4.68 -6.09 8.67
N LYS A 67 3.56 -6.74 9.03
CA LYS A 67 2.97 -7.85 8.26
C LYS A 67 2.50 -7.37 6.89
N PHE A 68 1.87 -6.20 6.82
CA PHE A 68 1.44 -5.59 5.56
C PHE A 68 2.62 -5.36 4.59
N LEU A 69 3.70 -4.74 5.06
CA LEU A 69 4.88 -4.50 4.24
C LEU A 69 5.51 -5.80 3.73
N TYR A 70 5.55 -6.85 4.56
CA TYR A 70 6.04 -8.15 4.16
C TYR A 70 5.19 -8.76 3.04
N GLN A 71 3.87 -8.80 3.22
CA GLN A 71 2.94 -9.33 2.22
C GLN A 71 3.03 -8.55 0.91
N GLN A 72 3.08 -7.23 0.98
CA GLN A 72 3.21 -6.37 -0.20
C GLN A 72 4.52 -6.62 -0.95
N LYS A 73 5.62 -6.83 -0.23
CA LYS A 73 6.92 -7.16 -0.83
C LYS A 73 6.91 -8.55 -1.46
N LYS A 74 6.29 -9.53 -0.81
CA LYS A 74 6.13 -10.90 -1.36
C LYS A 74 5.32 -10.84 -2.65
N HIS A 75 4.16 -10.19 -2.63
CA HIS A 75 3.30 -10.05 -3.80
C HIS A 75 4.00 -9.32 -4.96
N GLN A 76 4.72 -8.23 -4.70
CA GLN A 76 5.48 -7.52 -5.74
C GLN A 76 6.59 -8.39 -6.37
N LYS A 77 7.25 -9.24 -5.57
CA LYS A 77 8.24 -10.19 -6.11
C LYS A 77 7.58 -11.23 -7.00
N GLU A 78 6.47 -11.81 -6.57
CA GLU A 78 5.71 -12.79 -7.35
C GLU A 78 5.19 -12.20 -8.66
N MET A 79 4.62 -10.98 -8.62
CA MET A 79 4.16 -10.27 -9.80
C MET A 79 5.30 -9.98 -10.78
N LYS A 80 6.47 -9.55 -10.27
CA LYS A 80 7.66 -9.31 -11.11
C LYS A 80 8.23 -10.60 -11.71
N GLN A 81 8.14 -11.73 -11.01
CA GLN A 81 8.58 -13.04 -11.51
C GLN A 81 7.61 -13.57 -12.58
N LYS A 82 6.31 -13.37 -12.39
CA LYS A 82 5.27 -13.75 -13.37
C LYS A 82 5.22 -12.84 -14.59
N GLN A 83 5.77 -11.63 -14.50
CA GLN A 83 5.85 -10.70 -15.63
C GLN A 83 6.78 -11.29 -16.69
N VAL A 84 6.18 -11.79 -17.78
CA VAL A 84 6.90 -12.26 -18.97
C VAL A 84 7.74 -11.09 -19.50
N LYS A 85 9.06 -11.20 -19.40
CA LYS A 85 9.96 -10.27 -20.08
C LYS A 85 9.87 -10.56 -21.57
N GLN A 86 9.10 -9.75 -22.28
CA GLN A 86 9.07 -9.80 -23.73
C GLN A 86 10.38 -9.18 -24.24
N GLU A 87 11.39 -10.02 -24.45
CA GLU A 87 12.60 -9.61 -25.18
C GLU A 87 12.20 -9.45 -26.65
N VAL A 88 12.16 -8.20 -27.11
CA VAL A 88 11.97 -7.89 -28.52
C VAL A 88 13.22 -8.39 -29.25
N LYS A 89 13.11 -9.52 -29.92
CA LYS A 89 14.16 -10.00 -30.83
C LYS A 89 14.04 -9.18 -32.11
N GLU A 90 14.85 -8.13 -32.23
CA GLU A 90 14.97 -7.38 -33.47
C GLU A 90 15.63 -8.27 -34.53
N ILE A 91 14.83 -8.74 -35.50
CA ILE A 91 15.34 -9.45 -36.67
C ILE A 91 15.80 -8.37 -37.66
N ARG A 92 17.11 -8.26 -37.86
CA ARG A 92 17.70 -7.30 -38.81
C ARG A 92 17.68 -7.92 -40.20
N PHE A 93 16.82 -7.44 -41.09
CA PHE A 93 16.80 -7.85 -42.49
C PHE A 93 17.94 -7.16 -43.25
N GLY A 94 18.82 -7.95 -43.87
CA GLY A 94 19.82 -7.45 -44.82
C GLY A 94 19.24 -7.36 -46.24
N PRO A 95 19.75 -6.47 -47.11
CA PRO A 95 19.16 -6.14 -48.41
C PRO A 95 19.41 -7.20 -49.51
N GLN A 96 19.30 -8.50 -49.22
CA GLN A 96 19.35 -9.55 -50.25
C GLN A 96 17.95 -10.08 -50.57
N THR A 97 17.18 -9.25 -51.26
CA THR A 97 16.14 -9.62 -52.24
C THR A 97 16.12 -8.55 -53.31
#